data_AF-A0A3A8UWM7-F1
#
_entry.id   AF-A0A3A8UWM7-F1
#
_cell.length_a   1.000
_cell.length_b   1.000
_cell.length_c   1.000
_cell.angle_alpha   90.00
_cell.angle_beta   90.00
_cell.angle_gamma   90.00
#
_symmetry.space_group_name_H-M   'P 1'
#
loop_
_entity.id
_entity.type
_entity.pdbx_description
1 polymer ?
#
loop_
_entity_poly.entity_id
_entity_poly.type
_entity_poly.pdbx_seq_one_letter_code
_entity_poly.pdbx_strand_id
1 'polypeptide(L)' 'MWKIKITYDDKSKLTLTGKHKDIPYRLAIKYFMEYVNGRQCEAIYQQYPKKDHPEMDLFDKIDELEEMGANGE' A
#
# COMPACT_ATOMS: atom_id res chain seq x y z
N MET A 1 10.65 -2.80 6.49
CA MET A 1 10.12 -1.43 6.37
C MET A 1 9.35 -1.37 5.05
N TRP A 2 8.29 -0.59 5.01
CA TRP A 2 7.54 -0.34 3.78
C TRP A 2 7.13 1.12 3.68
N LYS A 3 6.76 1.53 2.46
CA LYS A 3 6.23 2.87 2.17
C LYS A 3 5.06 2.77 1.20
N ILE A 4 4.07 3.64 1.37
CA ILE A 4 3.04 3.92 0.37
C ILE A 4 3.24 5.37 -0.05
N LYS A 5 3.42 5.61 -1.34
CA LYS A 5 3.49 6.95 -1.92
C LYS A 5 2.17 7.22 -2.63
N ILE A 6 1.48 8.27 -2.21
CA ILE A 6 0.22 8.69 -2.81
C ILE A 6 0.46 10.04 -3.48
N THR A 7 0.21 10.11 -4.79
CA THR A 7 0.29 11.34 -5.58
C THR A 7 -1.12 11.68 -6.05
N TYR A 8 -1.65 12.81 -5.59
CA TYR A 8 -2.98 13.30 -5.96
C TYR A 8 -2.92 14.14 -7.25
N ASP A 9 -4.06 14.34 -7.90
CA ASP A 9 -4.17 15.13 -9.14
C ASP A 9 -3.70 16.60 -8.98
N ASP A 10 -3.91 17.19 -7.80
CA ASP A 10 -3.41 18.52 -7.44
C ASP A 10 -1.88 18.57 -7.22
N LYS A 11 -1.17 17.47 -7.51
CA LYS A 11 0.26 17.26 -7.29
C LYS A 11 0.68 17.22 -5.83
N SER A 12 -0.27 17.26 -4.89
CA SER A 12 0.02 17.01 -3.48
C SER A 12 0.48 15.58 -3.31
N LYS A 13 1.37 15.36 -2.33
CA LYS A 13 1.99 14.06 -2.08
C LYS A 13 1.84 13.68 -0.61
N LEU A 14 1.46 12.44 -0.38
CA LEU A 14 1.44 11.83 0.94
C LEU A 14 2.35 10.60 0.93
N THR A 15 3.13 10.41 1.99
CA THR A 15 3.94 9.21 2.16
C THR A 15 3.64 8.59 3.51
N LEU A 16 3.10 7.37 3.48
CA LEU A 16 2.87 6.55 4.67
C LEU A 16 4.04 5.57 4.80
N THR A 17 4.50 5.31 6.01
CA THR A 17 5.64 4.41 6.24
C THR A 17 5.40 3.51 7.44
N GLY A 18 5.92 2.29 7.40
CA GLY A 18 5.90 1.38 8.54
C GLY A 18 7.22 0.66 8.73
N LYS A 19 7.54 0.35 9.99
CA LYS A 19 8.81 -0.29 10.38
C LYS A 19 8.81 -1.80 10.14
N HIS A 20 7.64 -2.44 10.07
CA HIS A 20 7.49 -3.88 9.86
C HIS A 20 8.02 -4.34 8.50
N LYS A 21 8.25 -5.66 8.36
CA LYS A 21 8.72 -6.27 7.10
C LYS A 21 7.76 -5.96 5.96
N ASP A 22 6.45 -6.11 6.18
CA ASP A 22 5.38 -5.87 5.22
C ASP A 22 4.23 -5.10 5.89
N ILE A 23 3.31 -4.55 5.10
CA ILE A 23 2.11 -3.87 5.61
C ILE A 23 1.05 -4.92 6.03
N PRO A 24 0.47 -4.81 7.24
CA PRO A 24 -0.66 -5.67 7.61
C PRO A 24 -1.90 -5.37 6.76
N TYR A 25 -2.64 -6.40 6.36
CA TYR A 25 -3.89 -6.27 5.55
C TYR A 25 -4.85 -5.21 6.09
N ARG A 26 -5.20 -5.28 7.38
CA ARG A 26 -6.11 -4.30 8.02
C ARG A 26 -5.60 -2.86 7.90
N LEU A 27 -4.29 -2.66 7.91
CA LEU A 27 -3.69 -1.33 7.77
C LEU A 27 -3.69 -0.86 6.31
N ALA A 28 -3.46 -1.77 5.36
CA ALA A 28 -3.54 -1.48 3.93
C ALA A 28 -4.96 -1.03 3.53
N ILE A 29 -5.98 -1.80 3.94
CA ILE A 29 -7.40 -1.44 3.75
C ILE A 29 -7.72 -0.08 4.38
N LYS A 30 -7.29 0.13 5.63
CA LYS A 30 -7.52 1.40 6.32
C LYS A 30 -6.96 2.58 5.52
N TYR A 31 -5.71 2.50 5.06
CA TYR A 31 -5.10 3.59 4.29
C TYR A 31 -5.69 3.77 2.91
N PHE A 32 -6.08 2.68 2.25
CA PHE A 32 -6.83 2.78 1.02
C PHE A 32 -8.13 3.56 1.25
N MET A 33 -8.92 3.19 2.25
CA MET A 33 -10.19 3.86 2.56
C MET A 33 -10.02 5.34 2.96
N GLU A 34 -8.98 5.68 3.73
CA GLU A 34 -8.77 7.05 4.22
C GLU A 34 -8.16 8.00 3.18
N TYR A 35 -7.28 7.49 2.32
CA TYR A 35 -6.42 8.34 1.48
C TYR A 35 -6.58 8.11 -0.02
N VAL A 36 -7.12 6.97 -0.46
CA VAL A 36 -7.19 6.60 -1.89
C VAL A 36 -8.64 6.51 -2.37
N ASN A 37 -9.52 5.91 -1.59
CA ASN A 37 -10.89 5.62 -1.98
C ASN A 37 -11.66 6.90 -2.37
N GLY A 38 -12.24 6.90 -3.58
CA GLY A 38 -12.99 8.03 -4.13
C GLY A 38 -12.15 9.25 -4.50
N ARG A 39 -10.81 9.15 -4.49
CA ARG A 39 -9.91 10.22 -4.90
C ARG A 39 -9.18 9.83 -6.17
N GLN A 40 -9.00 10.79 -7.08
CA GLN A 40 -8.13 10.60 -8.23
C GLN A 40 -6.67 10.75 -7.76
N CYS A 41 -6.00 9.61 -7.58
CA CYS A 41 -4.61 9.56 -7.15
C CYS A 41 -3.93 8.28 -7.63
N GLU A 42 -2.61 8.33 -7.69
CA GLU A 42 -1.75 7.16 -7.85
C GLU A 42 -1.24 6.74 -6.46
N ALA A 43 -1.36 5.47 -6.10
CA ALA A 43 -0.97 4.96 -4.79
C ALA A 43 0.01 3.78 -4.95
N ILE A 44 1.30 4.04 -4.81
CA ILE A 44 2.36 3.04 -5.02
C ILE A 44 2.86 2.48 -3.69
N TYR A 45 2.77 1.17 -3.54
CA TYR A 45 3.38 0.41 -2.46
C TYR A 45 4.83 0.01 -2.79
N GLN A 46 5.71 0.18 -1.81
CA GLN A 46 7.11 -0.24 -1.89
C GLN A 46 7.54 -0.89 -0.58
N GLN A 47 7.86 -2.18 -0.64
CA GLN A 47 8.54 -2.90 0.43
C GLN A 47 10.07 -2.71 0.33
N TYR A 48 10.76 -2.70 1.47
CA TYR A 48 12.21 -2.60 1.53
C TYR A 48 12.84 -3.89 2.07
N PRO A 49 14.03 -4.25 1.56
CA PRO A 49 14.88 -3.50 0.63
C PRO A 49 14.38 -3.53 -0.83
N LYS A 50 14.46 -2.39 -1.53
CA LYS A 50 13.90 -2.24 -2.90
C LYS A 50 14.45 -3.20 -3.95
N LYS A 51 15.69 -3.63 -3.77
CA LYS A 51 16.37 -4.54 -4.71
C LYS A 51 15.69 -5.92 -4.78
N ASP A 52 15.03 -6.31 -3.69
CA ASP A 52 14.41 -7.63 -3.53
C ASP A 52 12.89 -7.57 -3.72
N HIS A 53 12.32 -6.36 -3.72
CA HIS A 53 10.87 -6.14 -3.77
C HIS A 53 10.54 -5.03 -4.77
N PRO A 54 9.94 -5.35 -5.94
CA PRO A 54 9.51 -4.32 -6.88
C PRO A 54 8.41 -3.44 -6.27
N GLU A 55 8.30 -2.22 -6.77
CA GLU A 55 7.15 -1.36 -6.50
C GLU A 55 5.91 -1.89 -7.21
N MET A 56 4.75 -1.74 -6.57
CA MET A 56 3.46 -2.21 -7.07
C MET A 56 2.34 -1.27 -6.64
N ASP A 57 1.17 -1.37 -7.26
CA ASP A 57 0.02 -0.58 -6.83
C ASP A 57 -0.46 -1.02 -5.44
N LEU A 58 -0.97 -0.08 -4.64
CA LEU A 58 -1.53 -0.39 -3.33
C LEU A 58 -2.73 -1.33 -3.43
N PHE A 59 -3.53 -1.23 -4.49
CA PHE A 59 -4.68 -2.09 -4.74
C PHE A 59 -4.23 -3.53 -4.99
N ASP A 60 -3.25 -3.74 -5.89
CA ASP A 60 -2.66 -5.06 -6.13
C ASP A 60 -2.09 -5.65 -4.83
N LYS A 61 -1.47 -4.81 -3.98
CA LYS A 61 -0.94 -5.29 -2.70
C LYS A 61 -2.05 -5.71 -1.74
N ILE A 62 -3.19 -5.05 -1.76
CA ILE A 62 -4.34 -5.40 -0.93
C ILE A 62 -4.93 -6.73 -1.38
N ASP A 63 -5.05 -6.95 -2.69
CA ASP A 63 -5.51 -8.21 -3.29
C ASP A 63 -4.59 -9.37 -2.87
N GLU A 64 -3.26 -9.21 -3.05
CA GLU A 64 -2.26 -10.19 -2.58
C GLU A 64 -2.41 -10.53 -1.09
N LEU A 65 -2.64 -9.51 -0.24
CA LEU A 65 -2.79 -9.70 1.20
C LEU A 65 -4.11 -10.37 1.58
N GLU A 66 -5.18 -10.14 0.81
CA GLU A 66 -6.47 -10.79 0.95
C GLU A 66 -6.36 -12.29 0.63
N GLU A 67 -5.75 -12.62 -0.51
CA GLU A 67 -5.52 -14.00 -0.93
C GLU A 67 -4.62 -14.77 0.05
N MET A 68 -3.57 -14.12 0.57
CA MET A 68 -2.69 -14.74 1.58
C MET A 68 -3.37 -14.91 2.95
N GLY A 69 -4.30 -14.01 3.31
CA GLY A 69 -5.05 -14.05 4.57
C GLY A 69 -6.24 -15.02 4.55
N ALA A 70 -6.88 -15.22 3.40
CA ALA A 70 -8.03 -16.11 3.21
C ALA A 70 -7.67 -17.61 3.26
N ASN A 71 -6.38 -17.95 3.15
CA ASN A 71 -5.88 -19.32 3.29
C ASN A 71 -5.44 -19.66 4.74
N GLY A 72 -5.83 -18.84 5.72
CA GLY A 72 -5.45 -18.97 7.13
C GLY A 72 -6.56 -19.43 8.08
N GLU A 73 -7.65 -20.02 7.58
CA GLU A 73 -8.72 -20.66 8.37
C GLU A 73 -8.67 -22.19 8.30
#